data_AF-A0A5C3LA66-F1
#
_entry.id   AF-A0A5C3LA66-F1
#
_cell.length_a   1.000
_cell.length_b   1.000
_cell.length_c   1.000
_cell.angle_alpha   90.00
_cell.angle_beta   90.00
_cell.angle_gamma   90.00
#
_symmetry.space_group_name_H-M   'P 1'
#
loop_
_entity.id
_entity.type
_entity.pdbx_description
1 polymer ?
#
loop_
_entity_poly.entity_id
_entity_poly.type
_entity_poly.pdbx_seq_one_letter_code
_entity_poly.pdbx_strand_id
1 'polypeptide(L)'
;MGNTEILKRGDIQMTSTGTGISHSEKTYGSREVHFLQIWSIPTVHGLSPKYFTRHFSDEEKRDKWAKVVAPAWDEDVETADRDGSGPAPVNSALTLYATILSPGQTLFRPLKGRKAYVHVIQTSGYNEGEATGASVRISGASGSELDLREGDGAYVRVDIQGSVMDVTNSGETSAEVLVFDLD
;
A
#
# COMPACT_ATOMS: atom_id res chain seq x y z
N MET A 1 -12.92 -22.41 3.86
CA MET A 1 -12.65 -22.34 2.40
C MET A 1 -11.47 -23.20 1.94
N GLY A 2 -10.75 -23.95 2.79
CA GLY A 2 -9.86 -25.05 2.35
C GLY A 2 -8.65 -24.70 1.47
N ASN A 3 -8.51 -23.45 1.06
CA ASN A 3 -7.45 -22.99 0.16
C ASN A 3 -6.11 -22.90 0.90
N THR A 4 -5.04 -23.23 0.18
CA THR A 4 -3.66 -22.97 0.61
C THR A 4 -2.98 -22.21 -0.51
N GLU A 5 -2.43 -21.05 -0.19
CA GLU A 5 -1.73 -20.18 -1.12
C GLU A 5 -0.36 -19.84 -0.53
N ILE A 6 0.65 -19.71 -1.40
CA ILE A 6 1.99 -19.26 -1.02
C ILE A 6 2.18 -17.91 -1.69
N LEU A 7 2.28 -16.85 -0.89
CA LEU A 7 2.50 -15.49 -1.36
C LEU A 7 4.01 -15.23 -1.46
N LYS A 8 4.43 -14.57 -2.53
CA LYS A 8 5.81 -14.11 -2.78
C LYS A 8 5.89 -12.58 -2.75
N ARG A 9 7.12 -12.04 -2.81
CA ARG A 9 7.35 -10.59 -2.91
C ARG A 9 6.53 -10.01 -4.07
N GLY A 10 5.80 -8.94 -3.79
CA GLY A 10 4.94 -8.27 -4.77
C GLY A 10 3.51 -8.81 -4.82
N ASP A 11 3.21 -9.92 -4.15
CA ASP A 11 1.84 -10.40 -4.04
C ASP A 11 1.05 -9.58 -3.02
N ILE A 12 -0.22 -9.36 -3.34
CA ILE A 12 -1.23 -8.77 -2.47
C ILE A 12 -2.36 -9.77 -2.38
N GLN A 13 -2.65 -10.19 -1.15
CA GLN A 13 -3.85 -10.96 -0.85
C GLN A 13 -4.87 -10.04 -0.18
N MET A 14 -6.00 -9.84 -0.84
CA MET A 14 -7.16 -9.21 -0.22
C MET A 14 -8.11 -10.30 0.27
N THR A 15 -8.38 -10.26 1.58
CA THR A 15 -9.33 -11.15 2.23
C THR A 15 -10.53 -10.36 2.74
N SER A 16 -11.69 -10.57 2.12
CA SER A 16 -12.97 -10.09 2.65
C SER A 16 -13.47 -11.13 3.64
N THR A 17 -13.37 -10.85 4.94
CA THR A 17 -13.76 -11.78 6.02
C THR A 17 -15.27 -11.98 6.10
N GLY A 18 -16.05 -10.94 5.82
CA GLY A 18 -17.50 -11.03 5.64
C GLY A 18 -18.24 -11.58 6.87
N THR A 19 -19.07 -12.59 6.67
CA THR A 19 -19.79 -13.32 7.74
C THR A 19 -18.88 -14.14 8.66
N GLY A 20 -17.58 -14.20 8.37
CA GLY A 20 -16.57 -14.84 9.21
C GLY A 20 -15.74 -15.86 8.45
N ILE A 21 -14.46 -15.93 8.82
CA ILE A 21 -13.51 -16.93 8.32
C ILE A 21 -12.65 -17.44 9.49
N SER A 22 -12.10 -18.63 9.31
CA SER A 22 -10.93 -19.09 10.07
C SER A 22 -9.80 -19.25 9.06
N HIS A 23 -8.63 -18.67 9.37
CA HIS A 23 -7.42 -18.78 8.56
C HIS A 23 -6.18 -18.84 9.45
N SER A 24 -5.06 -19.24 8.86
CA SER A 24 -3.74 -19.23 9.48
C SER A 24 -2.73 -18.73 8.46
N GLU A 25 -1.88 -17.81 8.86
CA GLU A 25 -0.77 -17.32 8.05
C GLU A 25 0.54 -17.74 8.72
N LYS A 26 1.45 -18.29 7.93
CA LYS A 26 2.74 -18.78 8.42
C LYS A 26 3.81 -18.61 7.35
N THR A 27 5.05 -18.48 7.79
CA THR A 27 6.21 -18.50 6.91
C THR A 27 6.29 -19.82 6.15
N TYR A 28 6.53 -19.73 4.84
CA TYR A 28 6.82 -20.88 4.01
C TYR A 28 8.33 -21.01 3.80
N GLY A 29 8.94 -22.09 4.32
CA GLY A 29 10.38 -22.33 4.25
C GLY A 29 11.16 -21.73 5.43
N SER A 30 12.48 -21.56 5.24
CA SER A 30 13.42 -21.15 6.30
C SER A 30 13.83 -19.67 6.24
N ARG A 31 13.32 -18.91 5.28
CA ARG A 31 13.62 -17.48 5.13
C ARG A 31 12.61 -16.66 5.89
N GLU A 32 13.07 -15.58 6.50
CA GLU A 32 12.19 -14.58 7.12
C GLU A 32 11.27 -13.95 6.07
N VAL A 33 10.04 -13.63 6.51
CA VAL A 33 9.04 -12.93 5.69
C VAL A 33 8.80 -11.58 6.32
N HIS A 34 8.89 -10.53 5.49
CA HIS A 34 8.50 -9.19 5.87
C HIS A 34 7.29 -8.77 5.02
N PHE A 35 6.16 -8.50 5.66
CA PHE A 35 4.90 -8.14 5.00
C PHE A 35 4.09 -7.21 5.89
N LEU A 36 3.10 -6.54 5.29
CA LEU A 36 2.13 -5.71 5.99
C LEU A 36 0.78 -6.39 6.04
N GLN A 37 0.11 -6.30 7.18
CA GLN A 37 -1.29 -6.65 7.32
C GLN A 37 -2.10 -5.39 7.61
N ILE A 38 -3.02 -5.07 6.71
CA ILE A 38 -3.82 -3.85 6.75
C ILE A 38 -5.29 -4.24 6.84
N TRP A 39 -5.99 -3.66 7.80
CA TRP A 39 -7.43 -3.87 7.97
C TRP A 39 -8.19 -2.62 7.55
N SER A 40 -9.17 -2.79 6.66
CA SER A 40 -10.13 -1.76 6.28
C SER A 40 -11.52 -2.16 6.73
N ILE A 41 -12.28 -1.20 7.23
CA ILE A 41 -13.69 -1.41 7.60
C ILE A 41 -14.53 -1.32 6.31
N PRO A 42 -15.31 -2.35 5.96
CA PRO A 42 -16.10 -2.33 4.76
C PRO A 42 -17.30 -1.37 4.90
N THR A 43 -17.72 -0.76 3.79
CA THR A 43 -18.94 0.07 3.73
C THR A 43 -20.21 -0.76 3.77
N VAL A 44 -20.12 -2.07 3.52
CA VAL A 44 -21.23 -3.03 3.53
C VAL A 44 -20.93 -4.15 4.53
N HIS A 45 -21.88 -4.40 5.43
CA HIS A 45 -21.80 -5.50 6.39
C HIS A 45 -22.33 -6.81 5.80
N GLY A 46 -21.92 -7.94 6.38
CA GLY A 46 -22.48 -9.25 6.04
C GLY A 46 -22.14 -9.75 4.64
N LEU A 47 -21.08 -9.23 4.02
CA LEU A 47 -20.57 -9.74 2.76
C LEU A 47 -20.22 -11.22 2.87
N SER A 48 -20.39 -11.98 1.78
CA SER A 48 -19.84 -13.34 1.71
C SER A 48 -18.31 -13.28 1.73
N PRO A 49 -17.64 -14.23 2.41
CA PRO A 49 -16.19 -14.28 2.39
C PRO A 49 -15.63 -14.41 0.97
N LYS A 50 -14.59 -13.65 0.65
CA LYS A 50 -13.90 -13.67 -0.66
C LYS A 50 -12.40 -13.47 -0.48
N TYR A 51 -11.64 -14.02 -1.43
CA TYR A 51 -10.20 -13.83 -1.55
C TYR A 51 -9.88 -13.29 -2.93
N PHE A 52 -8.85 -12.47 -3.03
CA PHE A 52 -8.28 -12.05 -4.29
C PHE A 52 -6.77 -11.98 -4.13
N THR A 53 -6.06 -12.49 -5.13
CA THR A 53 -4.61 -12.41 -5.19
C THR A 53 -4.21 -11.63 -6.44
N ARG A 54 -3.37 -10.62 -6.26
CA ARG A 54 -2.79 -9.79 -7.32
C ARG A 54 -1.28 -9.78 -7.17
N HIS A 55 -0.56 -9.69 -8.27
CA HIS A 55 0.91 -9.60 -8.26
C HIS A 55 1.36 -8.31 -8.93
N PHE A 56 2.27 -7.59 -8.27
CA PHE A 56 2.95 -6.42 -8.80
C PHE A 56 4.45 -6.62 -8.66
N SER A 57 5.14 -6.70 -9.79
CA SER A 57 6.59 -6.75 -9.81
C SER A 57 7.21 -5.42 -9.34
N ASP A 58 8.47 -5.47 -8.91
CA ASP A 58 9.18 -4.25 -8.51
C ASP A 58 9.32 -3.26 -9.68
N GLU A 59 9.38 -3.74 -10.92
CA GLU A 59 9.45 -2.90 -12.12
C GLU A 59 8.13 -2.18 -12.43
N GLU A 60 6.99 -2.77 -12.03
CA GLU A 60 5.69 -2.11 -12.11
C GLU A 60 5.55 -0.98 -11.08
N LYS A 61 6.39 -0.96 -10.04
CA LYS A 61 6.39 0.05 -8.98
C LYS A 61 7.55 1.06 -9.12
N ARG A 62 8.57 0.76 -9.91
CA ARG A 62 9.80 1.56 -10.00
C ARG A 62 9.52 2.95 -10.58
N ASP A 63 9.83 3.98 -9.79
CA ASP A 63 9.74 5.40 -10.16
C ASP A 63 8.41 5.79 -10.82
N LYS A 64 7.33 5.11 -10.39
CA LYS A 64 5.94 5.40 -10.78
C LYS A 64 4.98 4.88 -9.72
N TRP A 65 3.78 5.44 -9.69
CA TRP A 65 2.71 4.97 -8.81
C TRP A 65 2.00 3.75 -9.41
N ALA A 66 2.09 2.60 -8.75
CA ALA A 66 1.23 1.46 -9.01
C ALA A 66 -0.03 1.58 -8.15
N LYS A 67 -1.23 1.53 -8.77
CA LYS A 67 -2.50 1.40 -8.03
C LYS A 67 -2.70 -0.06 -7.68
N VAL A 68 -2.50 -0.42 -6.42
CA VAL A 68 -2.39 -1.82 -6.00
C VAL A 68 -3.60 -2.35 -5.24
N VAL A 69 -4.37 -1.47 -4.60
CA VAL A 69 -5.70 -1.76 -4.03
C VAL A 69 -6.61 -0.61 -4.40
N ALA A 70 -7.86 -0.89 -4.76
CA ALA A 70 -8.85 0.14 -5.07
C ALA A 70 -10.26 -0.34 -4.71
N PRO A 71 -11.22 0.58 -4.53
CA PRO A 71 -12.59 0.18 -4.24
C PRO A 71 -13.14 -0.78 -5.28
N ALA A 72 -13.94 -1.78 -4.87
CA ALA A 72 -14.48 -2.81 -5.77
C ALA A 72 -15.36 -2.26 -6.92
N TRP A 73 -15.71 -0.98 -6.87
CA TRP A 73 -16.47 -0.23 -7.87
C TRP A 73 -15.62 0.76 -8.67
N ASP A 74 -14.29 0.76 -8.51
CA ASP A 74 -13.36 1.53 -9.33
C ASP A 74 -13.25 0.89 -10.73
N GLU A 75 -13.08 1.72 -11.76
CA GLU A 75 -13.10 1.28 -13.16
C GLU A 75 -11.94 0.36 -13.54
N ASP A 76 -10.81 0.44 -12.83
CA ASP A 76 -9.63 -0.40 -13.09
C ASP A 76 -9.69 -1.74 -12.33
N VAL A 77 -10.77 -2.02 -11.59
CA VAL A 77 -10.88 -3.21 -10.73
C VAL A 77 -11.67 -4.33 -11.39
N GLU A 78 -11.01 -5.47 -11.60
CA GLU A 78 -11.66 -6.72 -12.01
C GLU A 78 -12.01 -7.59 -10.80
N THR A 79 -13.28 -7.97 -10.68
CA THR A 79 -13.80 -8.78 -9.56
C THR A 79 -14.27 -10.18 -9.94
N ALA A 80 -14.24 -10.51 -11.24
CA ALA A 80 -14.67 -11.80 -11.75
C ALA A 80 -13.72 -12.92 -11.31
N ASP A 81 -12.41 -12.66 -11.37
CA ASP A 81 -11.39 -13.64 -11.07
C ASP A 81 -10.72 -13.41 -9.71
N ARG A 82 -10.57 -14.52 -8.98
CA ARG A 82 -9.79 -14.56 -7.73
C ARG A 82 -8.35 -14.13 -8.00
N ASP A 83 -7.76 -14.68 -9.06
CA ASP A 83 -6.37 -14.43 -9.47
C ASP A 83 -6.43 -13.65 -10.79
N GLY A 84 -6.00 -12.39 -10.77
CA GLY A 84 -6.20 -11.48 -11.89
C GLY A 84 -5.14 -10.38 -11.96
N SER A 85 -5.32 -9.46 -12.90
CA SER A 85 -4.52 -8.24 -13.02
C SER A 85 -5.22 -7.05 -12.35
N GLY A 86 -4.55 -5.90 -12.35
CA GLY A 86 -5.08 -4.67 -11.77
C GLY A 86 -5.09 -4.65 -10.23
N PRO A 87 -5.58 -3.55 -9.64
CA PRO A 87 -5.69 -3.39 -8.19
C PRO A 87 -6.56 -4.48 -7.55
N ALA A 88 -6.18 -4.91 -6.35
CA ALA A 88 -7.01 -5.79 -5.55
C ALA A 88 -8.30 -5.07 -5.12
N PRO A 89 -9.49 -5.68 -5.28
CA PRO A 89 -10.75 -5.04 -4.93
C PRO A 89 -10.89 -4.90 -3.42
N VAL A 90 -11.31 -3.76 -2.90
CA VAL A 90 -11.69 -3.60 -1.48
C VAL A 90 -13.09 -3.03 -1.35
N ASN A 91 -13.87 -3.49 -0.37
CA ASN A 91 -15.23 -2.97 -0.12
C ASN A 91 -15.21 -1.72 0.78
N SER A 92 -14.30 -0.79 0.53
CA SER A 92 -14.15 0.46 1.28
C SER A 92 -13.66 1.58 0.36
N ALA A 93 -13.89 2.84 0.73
CA ALA A 93 -13.33 4.01 0.03
C ALA A 93 -11.83 4.19 0.36
N LEU A 94 -11.04 3.19 -0.01
CA LEU A 94 -9.58 3.16 0.15
C LEU A 94 -8.96 2.85 -1.21
N THR A 95 -8.05 3.71 -1.65
CA THR A 95 -7.15 3.39 -2.75
C THR A 95 -5.72 3.36 -2.23
N LEU A 96 -4.99 2.28 -2.47
CA LEU A 96 -3.59 2.14 -2.09
C LEU A 96 -2.71 2.25 -3.31
N TYR A 97 -1.72 3.13 -3.23
CA TYR A 97 -0.66 3.26 -4.21
C TYR A 97 0.67 2.81 -3.61
N ALA A 98 1.48 2.15 -4.43
CA ALA A 98 2.82 1.72 -4.07
C ALA A 98 3.84 2.25 -5.08
N THR A 99 5.03 2.57 -4.62
CA THR A 99 6.18 2.88 -5.48
C THR A 99 7.49 2.40 -4.87
N ILE A 100 8.46 2.11 -5.71
CA ILE A 100 9.87 1.96 -5.33
C ILE A 100 10.61 3.12 -5.98
N LEU A 101 10.97 4.10 -5.15
CA LEU A 101 11.52 5.38 -5.58
C LEU A 101 13.04 5.34 -5.53
N SER A 102 13.69 5.60 -6.66
CA SER A 102 15.14 5.70 -6.77
C SER A 102 15.65 6.98 -6.06
N PRO A 103 16.91 7.00 -5.59
CA PRO A 103 17.49 8.17 -4.93
C PRO A 103 17.32 9.46 -5.73
N GLY A 104 16.89 10.54 -5.06
CA GLY A 104 16.68 11.86 -5.66
C GLY A 104 15.46 11.98 -6.59
N GLN A 105 14.70 10.90 -6.83
CA GLN A 105 13.46 10.98 -7.61
C GLN A 105 12.33 11.60 -6.79
N THR A 106 11.44 12.31 -7.48
CA THR A 106 10.20 12.86 -6.93
C THR A 106 9.03 12.37 -7.75
N LEU A 107 7.99 11.86 -7.07
CA LEU A 107 6.71 11.54 -7.67
C LEU A 107 5.60 12.42 -7.10
N PHE A 108 4.67 12.79 -7.97
CA PHE A 108 3.54 13.64 -7.66
C PHE A 108 2.29 12.78 -7.51
N ARG A 109 1.52 13.02 -6.46
CA ARG A 109 0.33 12.21 -6.14
C ARG A 109 -0.87 13.12 -5.86
N PRO A 110 -1.77 13.29 -6.85
CA PRO A 110 -3.07 13.88 -6.60
C PRO A 110 -3.85 12.99 -5.63
N LEU A 111 -4.32 13.57 -4.53
CA LEU A 111 -5.12 12.89 -3.52
C LEU A 111 -6.60 13.17 -3.78
N LYS A 112 -7.38 12.11 -4.01
CA LYS A 112 -8.83 12.21 -4.24
C LYS A 112 -9.57 12.36 -2.91
N GLY A 113 -9.08 11.66 -1.89
CA GLY A 113 -9.60 11.67 -0.54
C GLY A 113 -9.31 12.95 0.24
N ARG A 114 -9.97 13.07 1.40
CA ARG A 114 -9.71 14.16 2.36
C ARG A 114 -8.62 13.83 3.37
N LYS A 115 -8.18 12.58 3.38
CA LYS A 115 -7.14 12.07 4.25
C LYS A 115 -6.21 11.20 3.41
N ALA A 116 -4.95 11.22 3.75
CA ALA A 116 -4.03 10.20 3.31
C ALA A 116 -3.21 9.68 4.47
N TYR A 117 -2.71 8.47 4.32
CA TYR A 117 -1.66 7.95 5.17
C TYR A 117 -0.49 7.56 4.28
N VAL A 118 0.71 8.02 4.62
CA VAL A 118 1.94 7.64 3.93
C VAL A 118 2.69 6.70 4.85
N HIS A 119 3.26 5.64 4.30
CA HIS A 119 4.12 4.72 5.04
C HIS A 119 5.38 4.42 4.23
N VAL A 120 6.54 4.61 4.86
CA VAL A 120 7.84 4.28 4.25
C VAL A 120 8.21 2.88 4.73
N ILE A 121 8.35 1.93 3.82
CA ILE A 121 8.59 0.53 4.15
C ILE A 121 10.01 0.34 4.69
N GLN A 122 10.11 -0.41 5.78
CA GLN A 122 11.39 -0.84 6.34
C GLN A 122 12.02 -1.93 5.48
N THR A 123 13.16 -1.63 4.86
CA THR A 123 13.83 -2.58 3.95
C THR A 123 15.21 -2.99 4.41
N SER A 124 15.78 -2.28 5.39
CA SER A 124 17.10 -2.59 5.96
C SER A 124 17.10 -3.81 6.91
N GLY A 125 15.93 -4.33 7.28
CA GLY A 125 15.76 -5.39 8.28
C GLY A 125 15.13 -4.86 9.57
N TYR A 126 14.87 -5.72 10.55
CA TYR A 126 14.34 -5.30 11.85
C TYR A 126 15.36 -4.42 12.60
N ASN A 127 14.99 -3.17 12.88
CA ASN A 127 15.82 -2.20 13.57
C ASN A 127 15.34 -2.00 15.01
N GLU A 128 16.20 -2.28 15.99
CA GLU A 128 15.93 -2.03 17.42
C GLU A 128 16.34 -0.60 17.85
N GLY A 129 17.02 0.14 16.99
CA GLY A 129 17.53 1.50 17.23
C GLY A 129 16.94 2.56 16.28
N GLU A 130 17.66 3.67 16.09
CA GLU A 130 17.27 4.68 15.09
C GLU A 130 17.20 4.06 13.69
N ALA A 131 16.20 4.46 12.91
CA ALA A 131 16.00 3.95 11.56
C ALA A 131 17.20 4.26 10.66
N THR A 132 17.77 3.21 10.05
CA THR A 132 18.88 3.33 9.09
C THR A 132 18.42 2.85 7.72
N GLY A 133 18.36 3.72 6.73
CA GLY A 133 17.99 3.32 5.38
C GLY A 133 17.28 4.40 4.60
N ALA A 134 16.18 4.03 3.94
CA ALA A 134 15.43 4.91 3.07
C ALA A 134 14.93 6.15 3.82
N SER A 135 14.94 7.29 3.12
CA SER A 135 14.50 8.57 3.64
C SER A 135 13.64 9.25 2.58
N VAL A 136 12.46 9.69 3.00
CA VAL A 136 11.45 10.21 2.09
C VAL A 136 10.96 11.52 2.65
N ARG A 137 11.01 12.56 1.84
CA ARG A 137 10.34 13.82 2.13
C ARG A 137 8.96 13.81 1.49
N ILE A 138 7.95 14.14 2.26
CA ILE A 138 6.64 14.49 1.73
C ILE A 138 6.43 16.00 1.82
N SER A 139 5.85 16.59 0.79
CA SER A 139 5.43 17.99 0.83
C SER A 139 4.04 18.17 0.22
N GLY A 140 3.32 19.18 0.71
CA GLY A 140 1.99 19.53 0.24
C GLY A 140 1.94 20.92 -0.38
N ALA A 141 0.84 21.22 -1.10
CA ALA A 141 0.63 22.51 -1.76
C ALA A 141 0.70 23.75 -0.84
N SER A 142 0.55 23.58 0.47
CA SER A 142 0.71 24.64 1.48
C SER A 142 2.17 24.95 1.83
N GLY A 143 3.14 24.23 1.25
CA GLY A 143 4.57 24.36 1.56
C GLY A 143 5.01 23.67 2.86
N SER A 144 4.13 22.88 3.48
CA SER A 144 4.51 22.04 4.62
C SER A 144 5.34 20.85 4.13
N GLU A 145 6.48 20.60 4.78
CA GLU A 145 7.37 19.47 4.50
C GLU A 145 7.49 18.58 5.74
N LEU A 146 7.62 17.27 5.52
CA LEU A 146 7.90 16.29 6.57
C LEU A 146 8.89 15.25 6.03
N ASP A 147 10.00 15.08 6.74
CA ASP A 147 10.95 13.99 6.48
C ASP A 147 10.53 12.75 7.26
N LEU A 148 10.45 11.63 6.56
CA LEU A 148 10.14 10.30 7.07
C LEU A 148 11.34 9.39 6.82
N ARG A 149 11.63 8.51 7.78
CA ARG A 149 12.56 7.40 7.61
C ARG A 149 11.79 6.11 7.39
N GLU A 150 12.49 5.08 6.94
CA GLU A 150 11.89 3.77 6.83
C GLU A 150 11.28 3.28 8.16
N GLY A 151 10.13 2.63 8.08
CA GLY A 151 9.29 2.28 9.24
C GLY A 151 8.31 3.38 9.65
N ASP A 152 8.55 4.65 9.32
CA ASP A 152 7.65 5.74 9.69
C ASP A 152 6.34 5.71 8.89
N GLY A 153 5.34 6.37 9.46
CA GLY A 153 4.17 6.77 8.71
C GLY A 153 3.58 8.08 9.19
N ALA A 154 2.85 8.75 8.30
CA ALA A 154 2.28 10.07 8.54
C ALA A 154 0.84 10.14 8.05
N TYR A 155 -0.02 10.72 8.88
CA TYR A 155 -1.36 11.13 8.46
C TYR A 155 -1.28 12.51 7.81
N VAL A 156 -1.86 12.63 6.62
CA VAL A 156 -1.98 13.86 5.87
C VAL A 156 -3.45 14.24 5.78
N ARG A 157 -3.78 15.48 6.13
CA ARG A 157 -5.11 16.04 5.93
C ARG A 157 -5.13 16.85 4.63
N VAL A 158 -6.13 16.62 3.81
CA VAL A 158 -6.28 17.27 2.51
C VAL A 158 -7.47 18.22 2.58
N ASP A 159 -7.18 19.52 2.55
CA ASP A 159 -8.22 20.55 2.66
C ASP A 159 -8.99 20.75 1.33
N ILE A 160 -8.29 20.58 0.21
CA ILE A 160 -8.84 20.70 -1.14
C ILE A 160 -8.61 19.37 -1.87
N GLN A 161 -9.67 18.65 -2.20
CA GLN A 161 -9.57 17.41 -2.98
C GLN A 161 -8.88 17.68 -4.33
N GLY A 162 -8.03 16.74 -4.75
CA GLY A 162 -7.18 16.90 -5.92
C GLY A 162 -5.87 17.65 -5.63
N SER A 163 -5.64 18.10 -4.38
CA SER A 163 -4.32 18.61 -4.00
C SER A 163 -3.24 17.56 -4.27
N VAL A 164 -2.10 18.04 -4.75
CA VAL A 164 -0.96 17.19 -5.08
C VAL A 164 -0.05 17.12 -3.86
N MET A 165 0.32 15.90 -3.50
CA MET A 165 1.39 15.61 -2.56
C MET A 165 2.63 15.18 -3.34
N ASP A 166 3.76 15.77 -3.02
CA ASP A 166 5.04 15.39 -3.60
C ASP A 166 5.70 14.40 -2.66
N VAL A 167 6.27 13.34 -3.22
CA VAL A 167 6.99 12.31 -2.48
C VAL A 167 8.37 12.20 -3.11
N THR A 168 9.38 12.67 -2.38
CA THR A 168 10.76 12.71 -2.83
C THR A 168 11.59 11.73 -2.03
N ASN A 169 12.40 10.89 -2.70
CA ASN A 169 13.44 10.14 -2.02
C ASN A 169 14.61 11.09 -1.71
N SER A 170 14.72 11.50 -0.45
CA SER A 170 15.74 12.42 0.05
C SER A 170 16.99 11.71 0.56
N GLY A 171 17.06 10.37 0.44
CA GLY A 171 18.20 9.55 0.83
C GLY A 171 19.02 9.03 -0.35
N GLU A 172 19.99 8.17 -0.02
CA GLU A 172 20.96 7.59 -0.96
C GLU A 172 20.59 6.17 -1.44
N THR A 173 19.55 5.56 -0.85
CA THR A 173 19.06 4.21 -1.18
C THR A 173 17.63 4.27 -1.73
N SER A 174 17.21 3.27 -2.50
CA SER A 174 15.81 3.18 -2.93
C SER A 174 14.86 3.15 -1.73
N ALA A 175 13.70 3.80 -1.86
CA ALA A 175 12.65 3.84 -0.86
C ALA A 175 11.40 3.13 -1.39
N GLU A 176 10.86 2.15 -0.67
CA GLU A 176 9.54 1.59 -0.99
C GLU A 176 8.49 2.34 -0.16
N VAL A 177 7.51 2.95 -0.83
CA VAL A 177 6.54 3.87 -0.20
C VAL A 177 5.12 3.46 -0.56
N LEU A 178 4.27 3.48 0.45
CA LEU A 178 2.83 3.30 0.32
C LEU A 178 2.09 4.61 0.57
N VAL A 179 1.10 4.91 -0.25
CA VAL A 179 0.16 6.02 -0.05
C VAL A 179 -1.26 5.49 -0.05
N PHE A 180 -1.91 5.59 1.10
CA PHE A 180 -3.31 5.29 1.31
C PHE A 180 -4.11 6.57 1.07
N ASP A 181 -4.93 6.60 0.03
CA ASP A 181 -5.83 7.71 -0.29
C ASP A 181 -7.24 7.37 0.23
N LEU A 182 -7.76 8.20 1.14
CA LEU A 182 -8.91 7.92 2.01
C LEU A 182 -9.94 9.07 1.99
N ASP A 183 -11.21 8.76 1.77
CA ASP A 183 -12.32 9.74 1.75
C ASP A 183 -12.87 10.15 3.15
#